data_AF-A0A9D1X7R6-F1
#
_entry.id   AF-A0A9D1X7R6-F1
#
_cell.length_a   1.000
_cell.length_b   1.000
_cell.length_c   1.000
_cell.angle_alpha   90.00
_cell.angle_beta   90.00
_cell.angle_gamma   90.00
#
_symmetry.space_group_name_H-M   'P 1'
#
loop_
_entity.id
_entity.type
_entity.pdbx_description
1 polymer ?
#
loop_
_entity_poly.entity_id
_entity_poly.type
_entity_poly.pdbx_seq_one_letter_code
_entity_poly.pdbx_strand_id
1 'polypeptide(L)'
;QLLRGLFKSSITDKMIEAAYMTGILPIKKYGTQSALTDFREYTMIQPMQLAEFVGFSEKEVMELCKKHHLDFDEARKWYDGYSFSRMNSVYNPNSIMQAVKNGEFDDYWTDTETYESLKLYIDMNLDGLREAIIAMLGGLRCKMNTRTFQNDMSNIKNRDDVLTLLIHLGYLAYDSQQKEVYIPNQEIADEFKNAVEYSGWKGVSGRKRIC
;
A
#
# COMPACT_ATOMS: atom_id res chain seq x y z
N GLN A 1 27.00 -3.38 15.90
CA GLN A 1 26.93 -3.67 17.36
C GLN A 1 26.50 -2.45 18.17
N LEU A 2 27.01 -1.23 17.87
CA LEU A 2 26.66 0.03 18.53
C LEU A 2 25.14 0.26 18.66
N LEU A 3 24.39 0.29 17.54
CA LEU A 3 22.95 0.54 17.56
C LEU A 3 22.17 -0.51 18.36
N ARG A 4 22.54 -1.79 18.25
CA ARG A 4 21.89 -2.88 19.00
C ARG A 4 22.15 -2.80 20.51
N GLY A 5 23.28 -2.21 20.93
CA GLY A 5 23.60 -1.97 22.34
C GLY A 5 22.89 -0.72 22.89
N LEU A 6 22.77 0.34 22.08
CA LEU A 6 22.00 1.53 22.41
C LEU A 6 20.51 1.21 22.58
N PHE A 7 19.88 0.51 21.64
CA PHE A 7 18.43 0.27 21.62
C PHE A 7 17.98 -1.02 22.33
N LYS A 8 18.73 -1.43 23.36
CA LYS A 8 18.34 -2.52 24.29
C LYS A 8 18.47 -2.11 25.75
N SER A 9 18.86 -0.87 26.02
CA SER A 9 19.08 -0.34 27.37
C SER A 9 17.84 0.41 27.84
N SER A 10 17.39 0.12 29.06
CA SER A 10 16.22 0.75 29.70
C SER A 10 16.40 2.23 30.09
N ILE A 11 17.53 2.84 29.69
CA ILE A 11 17.84 4.26 29.91
C ILE A 11 17.73 5.04 28.60
N THR A 12 17.74 4.35 27.45
CA THR A 12 17.82 4.96 26.13
C THR A 12 16.59 5.82 25.81
N ASP A 13 15.40 5.38 26.23
CA ASP A 13 14.14 6.12 26.09
C ASP A 13 14.08 7.43 26.91
N LYS A 14 14.96 7.58 27.91
CA LYS A 14 15.12 8.82 28.71
C LYS A 14 16.19 9.75 28.18
N MET A 15 17.10 9.26 27.34
CA MET A 15 18.26 10.00 26.84
C MET A 15 18.12 10.43 25.37
N ILE A 16 17.35 9.67 24.58
CA ILE A 16 17.24 9.87 23.14
C ILE A 16 15.77 9.86 22.74
N GLU A 17 15.28 11.01 22.31
CA GLU A 17 14.04 11.11 21.54
C GLU A 17 14.43 11.27 20.06
N ALA A 18 14.25 10.20 19.28
CA ALA A 18 14.62 10.16 17.87
C ALA A 18 13.59 9.38 17.05
N ALA A 19 13.37 9.81 15.81
CA ALA A 19 12.59 9.08 14.83
C ALA A 19 13.52 8.38 13.84
N TYR A 20 13.28 7.08 13.60
CA TYR A 20 13.92 6.34 12.52
C TYR A 20 12.90 6.14 11.41
N MET A 21 13.08 6.84 10.30
CA MET A 21 12.24 6.70 9.12
C MET A 21 12.92 5.74 8.15
N THR A 22 12.23 4.66 7.82
CA THR A 22 12.58 3.74 6.75
C THR A 22 11.97 4.22 5.43
N GLY A 23 12.40 3.63 4.32
CA GLY A 23 11.68 3.76 3.06
C GLY A 23 10.35 3.01 3.11
N ILE A 24 10.05 2.27 2.05
CA ILE A 24 8.75 1.62 1.87
C ILE A 24 8.52 0.48 2.87
N LEU A 25 9.58 -0.26 3.22
CA LEU A 25 9.48 -1.40 4.12
C LEU A 25 9.73 -1.05 5.59
N PRO A 26 8.98 -1.68 6.52
CA PRO A 26 9.27 -1.60 7.94
C PRO A 26 10.58 -2.33 8.31
N ILE A 27 10.96 -2.28 9.59
CA ILE A 27 12.21 -2.88 10.07
C ILE A 27 12.15 -4.40 9.93
N LYS A 28 13.18 -4.98 9.31
CA LYS A 28 13.30 -6.44 9.14
C LYS A 28 13.15 -7.19 10.47
N LYS A 29 12.25 -8.17 10.52
CA LYS A 29 12.04 -9.02 11.69
C LYS A 29 13.02 -10.19 11.67
N TYR A 30 13.50 -10.60 12.85
CA TYR A 30 14.34 -11.79 13.02
C TYR A 30 13.62 -12.77 13.96
N GLY A 31 12.85 -13.69 13.40
CA GLY A 31 11.98 -14.59 14.18
C GLY A 31 10.62 -13.95 14.52
N THR A 32 10.07 -14.24 15.70
CA THR A 32 8.78 -13.68 16.16
C THR A 32 8.88 -12.30 16.81
N GLN A 33 10.11 -11.82 17.03
CA GLN A 33 10.37 -10.51 17.64
C GLN A 33 11.08 -9.60 16.66
N SER A 34 10.73 -8.31 16.69
CA SER A 34 11.51 -7.25 16.06
C SER A 34 12.94 -7.30 16.61
N ALA A 35 13.96 -7.07 15.77
CA ALA A 35 15.36 -7.08 16.21
C ALA A 35 15.64 -6.08 17.36
N LEU A 36 14.75 -5.10 17.49
CA LEU A 36 14.77 -3.95 18.40
C LEU A 36 13.42 -3.91 19.13
N THR A 37 13.41 -4.21 20.43
CA THR A 37 12.19 -4.25 21.26
C THR A 37 11.73 -2.87 21.71
N ASP A 38 12.62 -1.88 21.64
CA ASP A 38 12.39 -0.52 22.14
C ASP A 38 11.79 0.41 21.08
N PHE A 39 11.51 -0.12 19.88
CA PHE A 39 10.89 0.62 18.78
C PHE A 39 9.38 0.45 18.78
N ARG A 40 8.67 1.59 18.71
CA ARG A 40 7.26 1.61 18.32
C ARG A 40 7.20 1.75 16.80
N GLU A 41 6.82 0.67 16.14
CA GLU A 41 6.74 0.63 14.68
C GLU A 41 5.35 1.10 14.22
N TYR A 42 5.33 2.06 13.30
CA TYR A 42 4.14 2.52 12.60
C TYR A 42 4.29 2.14 11.13
N THR A 43 3.30 1.44 10.57
CA THR A 43 3.37 0.90 9.20
C THR A 43 2.07 1.15 8.45
N MET A 44 2.04 0.91 7.14
CA MET A 44 0.78 0.94 6.36
C MET A 44 -0.31 0.02 6.90
N ILE A 45 0.03 -1.07 7.59
CA ILE A 45 -0.94 -1.99 8.19
C ILE A 45 -1.47 -1.45 9.51
N GLN A 46 -0.64 -0.72 10.24
CA GLN A 46 -0.95 -0.19 11.56
C GLN A 46 -0.29 1.17 11.77
N PRO A 47 -0.80 2.24 11.14
CA PRO A 47 -0.19 3.58 11.25
C PRO A 47 -0.54 4.26 12.58
N MET A 48 -1.54 3.74 13.31
CA MET A 48 -2.01 4.25 14.60
C MET A 48 -2.24 5.77 14.58
N GLN A 49 -1.54 6.53 15.43
CA GLN A 49 -1.63 7.99 15.52
C GLN A 49 -1.09 8.71 14.27
N LEU A 50 -0.29 8.04 13.44
CA LEU A 50 0.26 8.63 12.22
C LEU A 50 -0.68 8.49 11.01
N ALA A 51 -1.86 7.87 11.17
CA ALA A 51 -2.80 7.64 10.07
C ALA A 51 -3.18 8.92 9.31
N GLU A 52 -3.28 10.05 10.01
CA GLU A 52 -3.62 11.36 9.43
C GLU A 52 -2.49 11.98 8.58
N PHE A 53 -1.27 11.44 8.67
CA PHE A 53 -0.10 11.93 7.92
C PHE A 53 0.31 10.99 6.78
N VAL A 54 -0.42 9.89 6.55
CA VAL A 54 -0.09 8.90 5.50
C VAL A 54 -0.43 9.44 4.10
N GLY A 55 -1.49 10.25 4.00
CA GLY A 55 -1.92 10.83 2.74
C GLY A 55 -2.87 11.99 2.95
N PHE A 56 -3.50 12.49 1.88
CA PHE A 56 -4.50 13.53 2.02
C PHE A 56 -5.81 12.97 2.56
N SER A 57 -6.45 13.72 3.43
CA SER A 57 -7.82 13.49 3.89
C SER A 57 -8.84 13.91 2.84
N GLU A 58 -10.05 13.34 2.92
CA GLU A 58 -11.18 13.75 2.07
C GLU A 58 -11.44 15.26 2.11
N LYS A 59 -11.29 15.88 3.28
CA LYS A 59 -11.47 17.32 3.45
C LYS A 59 -10.43 18.13 2.68
N GLU A 60 -9.15 17.75 2.79
CA GLU A 60 -8.07 18.43 2.07
C GLU A 60 -8.23 18.30 0.55
N VAL A 61 -8.62 17.11 0.07
CA VAL A 61 -8.88 16.90 -1.37
C VAL A 61 -10.06 17.73 -1.84
N MET A 62 -11.16 17.78 -1.09
CA MET A 62 -12.32 18.61 -1.42
C MET A 62 -11.95 20.10 -1.53
N GLU A 63 -11.13 20.61 -0.60
CA GLU A 63 -10.63 21.98 -0.62
C GLU A 63 -9.72 22.24 -1.84
N LEU A 64 -8.84 21.31 -2.18
CA LEU A 64 -7.97 21.37 -3.36
C LEU A 64 -8.80 21.37 -4.65
N CYS A 65 -9.74 20.43 -4.79
CA CYS A 65 -10.62 20.34 -5.96
C CYS A 65 -11.40 21.65 -6.16
N LYS A 66 -11.97 22.21 -5.09
CA LYS A 66 -12.66 23.50 -5.15
C LYS A 66 -11.75 24.65 -5.59
N LYS A 67 -10.53 24.72 -5.03
CA LYS A 67 -9.57 25.77 -5.35
C LYS A 67 -9.07 25.72 -6.79
N HIS A 68 -8.93 24.51 -7.34
CA HIS A 68 -8.35 24.26 -8.65
C HIS A 68 -9.38 23.92 -9.74
N HIS A 69 -10.69 24.01 -9.43
CA HIS A 69 -11.80 23.72 -10.34
C HIS A 69 -11.79 22.29 -10.89
N LEU A 70 -11.39 21.32 -10.06
CA LEU A 70 -11.45 19.89 -10.36
C LEU A 70 -12.73 19.26 -9.81
N ASP A 71 -13.18 18.19 -10.47
CA ASP A 71 -14.29 17.37 -10.00
C ASP A 71 -13.86 16.49 -8.82
N PHE A 72 -14.45 16.72 -7.66
CA PHE A 72 -14.14 15.97 -6.46
C PHE A 72 -14.61 14.50 -6.51
N ASP A 73 -15.71 14.20 -7.21
CA ASP A 73 -16.21 12.84 -7.31
C ASP A 73 -15.31 11.99 -8.22
N GLU A 74 -14.75 12.59 -9.28
CA GLU A 74 -13.70 11.93 -10.07
C GLU A 74 -12.40 11.77 -9.27
N ALA A 75 -11.97 12.77 -8.49
CA ALA A 75 -10.81 12.63 -7.60
C ALA A 75 -10.98 11.48 -6.60
N ARG A 76 -12.19 11.31 -6.05
CA ARG A 76 -12.52 10.19 -5.16
C ARG A 76 -12.40 8.86 -5.91
N LYS A 77 -13.04 8.72 -7.05
CA LYS A 77 -12.99 7.49 -7.86
C LYS A 77 -11.56 7.09 -8.25
N TRP A 78 -10.74 8.07 -8.61
CA TRP A 78 -9.38 7.84 -9.07
C TRP A 78 -8.39 7.54 -7.95
N TYR A 79 -8.47 8.27 -6.82
CA TYR A 79 -7.39 8.30 -5.85
C TYR A 79 -7.78 8.01 -4.40
N ASP A 80 -9.07 7.89 -4.06
CA ASP A 80 -9.54 7.46 -2.73
C ASP A 80 -9.63 5.95 -2.62
N GLY A 81 -9.26 5.39 -1.47
CA GLY A 81 -9.47 3.97 -1.21
C GLY A 81 -8.62 3.37 -0.12
N TYR A 82 -7.70 4.14 0.46
CA TYR A 82 -6.98 3.71 1.66
C TYR A 82 -7.76 4.08 2.90
N SER A 83 -7.78 3.18 3.88
CA SER A 83 -8.56 3.35 5.11
C SER A 83 -7.81 2.78 6.30
N PHE A 84 -7.83 3.51 7.40
CA PHE A 84 -7.18 3.18 8.65
C PHE A 84 -8.17 3.39 9.81
N SER A 85 -7.89 2.81 10.98
CA SER A 85 -8.83 2.87 12.12
C SER A 85 -9.24 4.29 12.57
N ARG A 86 -8.46 5.32 12.22
CA ARG A 86 -8.72 6.73 12.56
C ARG A 86 -9.05 7.61 11.34
N MET A 87 -8.91 7.08 10.13
CA MET A 87 -9.03 7.83 8.87
C MET A 87 -9.72 6.94 7.83
N ASN A 88 -10.97 7.22 7.51
CA ASN A 88 -11.77 6.32 6.68
C ASN A 88 -11.47 6.44 5.18
N SER A 89 -11.00 7.61 4.75
CA SER A 89 -10.72 7.96 3.36
C SER A 89 -9.39 8.71 3.32
N VAL A 90 -8.43 8.12 2.63
CA VAL A 90 -7.07 8.62 2.47
C VAL A 90 -6.69 8.48 1.00
N TYR A 91 -6.16 9.57 0.45
CA TYR A 91 -5.81 9.73 -0.95
C TYR A 91 -4.30 9.76 -1.12
N ASN A 92 -3.83 9.25 -2.26
CA ASN A 92 -2.42 9.35 -2.64
C ASN A 92 -1.99 10.82 -2.82
N PRO A 93 -0.99 11.31 -2.06
CA PRO A 93 -0.54 12.70 -2.20
C PRO A 93 0.03 13.04 -3.57
N ASN A 94 0.83 12.15 -4.16
CA ASN A 94 1.43 12.36 -5.47
C ASN A 94 0.35 12.46 -6.55
N SER A 95 -0.58 11.49 -6.60
CA SER A 95 -1.63 11.47 -7.62
C SER A 95 -2.54 12.70 -7.53
N ILE A 96 -2.93 13.12 -6.32
CA ILE A 96 -3.71 14.36 -6.12
C ILE A 96 -2.93 15.59 -6.57
N MET A 97 -1.66 15.72 -6.20
CA MET A 97 -0.86 16.88 -6.59
C MET A 97 -0.61 16.94 -8.10
N GLN A 98 -0.44 15.79 -8.75
CA GLN A 98 -0.29 15.70 -10.19
C GLN A 98 -1.59 16.07 -10.91
N ALA A 99 -2.73 15.59 -10.43
CA ALA A 99 -4.03 15.98 -10.97
C ALA A 99 -4.29 17.49 -10.81
N VAL A 100 -3.97 18.06 -9.65
CA VAL A 100 -4.03 19.51 -9.40
C VAL A 100 -3.12 20.30 -10.34
N LYS A 101 -1.92 19.80 -10.61
CA LYS A 101 -0.93 20.47 -11.46
C LYS A 101 -1.29 20.40 -12.95
N ASN A 102 -1.80 19.27 -13.40
CA ASN A 102 -2.09 19.00 -14.80
C ASN A 102 -3.52 19.42 -15.19
N GLY A 103 -4.43 19.51 -14.22
CA GLY A 103 -5.84 19.83 -14.46
C GLY A 103 -6.67 18.65 -14.96
N GLU A 104 -6.15 17.42 -14.86
CA GLU A 104 -6.79 16.20 -15.37
C GLU A 104 -6.57 15.02 -14.41
N PHE A 105 -7.41 13.99 -14.52
CA PHE A 105 -7.28 12.73 -13.78
C PHE A 105 -6.70 11.68 -14.70
N ASP A 106 -5.59 11.07 -14.30
CA ASP A 106 -4.89 10.04 -15.05
C ASP A 106 -4.08 9.12 -14.12
N ASP A 107 -3.42 8.13 -14.70
CA ASP A 107 -2.47 7.24 -14.02
C ASP A 107 -1.18 8.00 -13.66
N TYR A 108 -1.11 8.54 -12.44
CA TYR A 108 0.05 9.24 -11.89
C TYR A 108 0.87 8.39 -10.94
N TRP A 109 0.42 7.17 -10.67
CA TRP A 109 1.17 6.12 -10.01
C TRP A 109 2.26 5.57 -10.95
N THR A 110 3.28 6.38 -11.20
CA THR A 110 4.37 6.05 -12.11
C THR A 110 5.69 5.97 -11.35
N ASP A 111 5.93 4.84 -10.68
CA ASP A 111 7.29 4.49 -10.26
C ASP A 111 7.67 3.16 -10.92
N THR A 112 8.53 3.26 -11.93
CA THR A 112 9.00 2.12 -12.74
C THR A 112 9.62 1.03 -11.88
N GLU A 113 10.25 1.35 -10.75
CA GLU A 113 10.84 0.35 -9.87
C GLU A 113 9.76 -0.43 -9.10
N THR A 114 8.71 0.26 -8.64
CA THR A 114 7.59 -0.38 -7.95
C THR A 114 6.69 -1.17 -8.91
N TYR A 115 6.57 -0.75 -10.17
CA TYR A 115 5.76 -1.45 -11.16
C TYR A 115 6.39 -2.77 -11.62
N GLU A 116 7.70 -2.79 -11.86
CA GLU A 116 8.42 -4.05 -12.13
C GLU A 116 8.38 -4.97 -10.92
N SER A 117 8.41 -4.40 -9.71
CA SER A 117 8.19 -5.15 -8.48
C SER A 117 6.79 -5.76 -8.41
N LEU A 118 5.74 -5.01 -8.77
CA LEU A 118 4.36 -5.51 -8.82
C LEU A 118 4.28 -6.76 -9.70
N LYS A 119 4.74 -6.68 -10.95
CA LYS A 119 4.74 -7.82 -11.89
C LYS A 119 5.44 -9.04 -11.31
N LEU A 120 6.66 -8.83 -10.80
CA LEU A 120 7.47 -9.90 -10.22
C LEU A 120 6.71 -10.62 -9.10
N TYR A 121 6.08 -9.88 -8.20
CA TYR A 121 5.42 -10.46 -7.03
C TYR A 121 4.11 -11.15 -7.37
N ILE A 122 3.30 -10.59 -8.28
CA ILE A 122 2.04 -11.25 -8.67
C ILE A 122 2.30 -12.56 -9.43
N ASP A 123 3.38 -12.64 -10.21
CA ASP A 123 3.74 -13.84 -10.98
C ASP A 123 4.32 -14.97 -10.14
N MET A 124 4.71 -14.72 -8.89
CA MET A 124 5.06 -15.79 -7.95
C MET A 124 3.91 -16.78 -7.75
N ASN A 125 2.66 -16.31 -7.90
CA ASN A 125 1.43 -17.08 -7.84
C ASN A 125 1.38 -18.14 -6.72
N LEU A 126 1.80 -17.77 -5.51
CA LEU A 126 1.79 -18.66 -4.34
C LEU A 126 0.37 -18.79 -3.77
N ASP A 127 -0.01 -19.98 -3.31
CA ASP A 127 -1.25 -20.25 -2.55
C ASP A 127 -2.53 -19.58 -3.07
N GLY A 128 -2.74 -19.59 -4.40
CA GLY A 128 -3.94 -19.01 -5.02
C GLY A 128 -3.94 -17.47 -5.09
N LEU A 129 -2.76 -16.86 -5.16
CA LEU A 129 -2.58 -15.42 -5.32
C LEU A 129 -3.26 -14.87 -6.57
N ARG A 130 -3.16 -15.57 -7.71
CA ARG A 130 -3.81 -15.17 -8.96
C ARG A 130 -5.32 -15.04 -8.80
N GLU A 131 -5.96 -16.03 -8.20
CA GLU A 131 -7.41 -16.04 -7.97
C GLU A 131 -7.82 -14.90 -7.04
N ALA A 132 -7.02 -14.61 -6.00
CA ALA A 132 -7.24 -13.48 -5.11
C ALA A 132 -7.13 -12.13 -5.85
N ILE A 133 -6.13 -11.95 -6.71
CA ILE A 133 -5.97 -10.72 -7.51
C ILE A 133 -7.12 -10.54 -8.49
N ILE A 134 -7.53 -11.61 -9.19
CA ILE A 134 -8.68 -11.56 -10.11
C ILE A 134 -9.98 -11.22 -9.36
N ALA A 135 -10.18 -11.81 -8.17
CA ALA A 135 -11.32 -11.48 -7.32
C ALA A 135 -11.29 -9.98 -6.91
N MET A 136 -10.14 -9.45 -6.51
CA MET A 136 -10.00 -8.03 -6.14
C MET A 136 -10.18 -7.08 -7.34
N LEU A 137 -9.73 -7.46 -8.54
CA LEU A 137 -10.03 -6.73 -9.78
C LEU A 137 -11.54 -6.71 -10.09
N GLY A 138 -12.28 -7.73 -9.64
CA GLY A 138 -13.75 -7.76 -9.66
C GLY A 138 -14.42 -6.99 -8.51
N GLY A 139 -13.66 -6.28 -7.69
CA GLY A 139 -14.17 -5.50 -6.54
C GLY A 139 -14.40 -6.32 -5.26
N LEU A 140 -14.00 -7.59 -5.24
CA LEU A 140 -14.09 -8.40 -4.02
C LEU A 140 -12.97 -8.06 -3.04
N ARG A 141 -13.18 -8.42 -1.77
CA ARG A 141 -12.16 -8.35 -0.72
C ARG A 141 -11.71 -9.74 -0.32
N CYS A 142 -10.44 -9.91 0.04
CA CYS A 142 -9.88 -11.21 0.41
C CYS A 142 -9.39 -11.21 1.87
N LYS A 143 -9.75 -12.24 2.64
CA LYS A 143 -9.19 -12.45 3.98
C LYS A 143 -7.70 -12.80 3.90
N MET A 144 -6.91 -12.23 4.79
CA MET A 144 -5.48 -12.51 4.90
C MET A 144 -4.96 -12.41 6.34
N ASN A 145 -3.77 -12.94 6.57
CA ASN A 145 -3.02 -12.83 7.80
C ASN A 145 -1.68 -12.12 7.58
N THR A 146 -1.59 -10.86 8.00
CA THR A 146 -0.38 -10.04 7.84
C THR A 146 0.78 -10.44 8.76
N ARG A 147 0.58 -11.39 9.70
CA ARG A 147 1.59 -11.75 10.70
C ARG A 147 2.72 -12.64 10.17
N THR A 148 2.53 -13.27 9.03
CA THR A 148 3.52 -14.18 8.43
C THR A 148 4.69 -13.42 7.79
N PHE A 149 4.44 -12.19 7.33
CA PHE A 149 5.44 -11.38 6.66
C PHE A 149 6.52 -10.89 7.62
N GLN A 150 7.78 -11.18 7.28
CA GLN A 150 8.94 -10.86 8.11
C GLN A 150 9.61 -9.52 7.74
N ASN A 151 8.92 -8.66 6.98
CA ASN A 151 9.49 -7.44 6.40
C ASN A 151 10.76 -7.75 5.58
N ASP A 152 10.70 -8.84 4.79
CA ASP A 152 11.82 -9.37 4.02
C ASP A 152 11.38 -9.78 2.61
N MET A 153 11.74 -8.96 1.62
CA MET A 153 11.46 -9.23 0.19
C MET A 153 12.18 -10.49 -0.33
N SER A 154 13.24 -10.96 0.34
CA SER A 154 13.98 -12.15 -0.09
C SER A 154 13.40 -13.48 0.45
N ASN A 155 12.40 -13.41 1.34
CA ASN A 155 11.85 -14.58 2.03
C ASN A 155 10.32 -14.58 2.05
N ILE A 156 9.72 -14.51 0.85
CA ILE A 156 8.28 -14.61 0.64
C ILE A 156 7.88 -16.09 0.63
N LYS A 157 6.95 -16.50 1.49
CA LYS A 157 6.63 -17.93 1.70
C LYS A 157 5.24 -18.33 1.23
N ASN A 158 4.30 -17.39 1.17
CA ASN A 158 2.90 -17.66 0.91
C ASN A 158 2.21 -16.44 0.27
N ARG A 159 0.96 -16.62 -0.14
CA ARG A 159 0.12 -15.55 -0.70
C ARG A 159 0.04 -14.31 0.20
N ASP A 160 -0.17 -14.51 1.50
CA ASP A 160 -0.39 -13.40 2.43
C ASP A 160 0.88 -12.57 2.63
N ASP A 161 2.08 -13.16 2.50
CA ASP A 161 3.35 -12.41 2.48
C ASP A 161 3.43 -11.47 1.28
N VAL A 162 3.03 -11.95 0.08
CA VAL A 162 2.97 -11.11 -1.13
C VAL A 162 1.97 -9.99 -0.96
N LEU A 163 0.76 -10.29 -0.50
CA LEU A 163 -0.29 -9.29 -0.28
C LEU A 163 0.15 -8.25 0.76
N THR A 164 0.84 -8.68 1.82
CA THR A 164 1.38 -7.78 2.85
C THR A 164 2.43 -6.84 2.27
N LEU A 165 3.31 -7.35 1.41
CA LEU A 165 4.29 -6.54 0.70
C LEU A 165 3.61 -5.51 -0.22
N LEU A 166 2.61 -5.92 -0.99
CA LEU A 166 1.86 -5.02 -1.88
C LEU A 166 1.10 -3.92 -1.10
N ILE A 167 0.64 -4.20 0.13
CA ILE A 167 0.09 -3.17 1.03
C ILE A 167 1.16 -2.13 1.40
N HIS A 168 2.37 -2.58 1.75
CA HIS A 168 3.47 -1.66 2.07
C HIS A 168 3.91 -0.82 0.87
N LEU A 169 3.90 -1.41 -0.34
CA LEU A 169 4.20 -0.72 -1.59
C LEU A 169 3.09 0.25 -2.02
N GLY A 170 1.92 0.24 -1.36
CA GLY A 170 0.78 1.08 -1.71
C GLY A 170 -0.13 0.51 -2.79
N TYR A 171 0.15 -0.67 -3.36
CA TYR A 171 -0.73 -1.29 -4.36
C TYR A 171 -2.02 -1.88 -3.76
N LEU A 172 -2.09 -2.13 -2.46
CA LEU A 172 -3.29 -2.69 -1.84
C LEU A 172 -3.65 -1.94 -0.57
N ALA A 173 -4.95 -1.82 -0.31
CA ALA A 173 -5.46 -1.32 0.95
C ALA A 173 -5.84 -2.48 1.88
N TYR A 174 -5.73 -2.26 3.19
CA TYR A 174 -5.99 -3.27 4.21
C TYR A 174 -6.97 -2.76 5.27
N ASP A 175 -8.08 -3.46 5.41
CA ASP A 175 -9.02 -3.27 6.51
C ASP A 175 -8.58 -4.12 7.70
N SER A 176 -8.00 -3.46 8.71
CA SER A 176 -7.52 -4.12 9.93
C SER A 176 -8.63 -4.72 10.81
N GLN A 177 -9.86 -4.22 10.73
CA GLN A 177 -10.98 -4.72 11.51
C GLN A 177 -11.50 -6.02 10.91
N GLN A 178 -11.70 -6.03 9.59
CA GLN A 178 -12.15 -7.21 8.86
C GLN A 178 -11.02 -8.18 8.52
N LYS A 179 -9.75 -7.75 8.61
CA LYS A 179 -8.57 -8.48 8.14
C LYS A 179 -8.67 -8.83 6.66
N GLU A 180 -9.05 -7.84 5.87
CA GLU A 180 -9.31 -7.97 4.44
C GLU A 180 -8.42 -7.04 3.63
N VAL A 181 -8.00 -7.52 2.46
CA VAL A 181 -7.24 -6.75 1.48
C VAL A 181 -8.06 -6.53 0.22
N TYR A 182 -7.85 -5.39 -0.43
CA TYR A 182 -8.57 -4.98 -1.64
C TYR A 182 -7.74 -3.98 -2.46
N ILE A 183 -8.12 -3.81 -3.73
CA ILE A 183 -7.60 -2.75 -4.60
C ILE A 183 -8.33 -1.45 -4.25
N PRO A 184 -7.60 -0.37 -3.91
CA PRO A 184 -8.20 0.82 -3.31
C PRO A 184 -9.05 1.63 -4.29
N ASN A 185 -8.57 1.84 -5.51
CA ASN A 185 -9.09 2.85 -6.42
C ASN A 185 -8.89 2.47 -7.89
N GLN A 186 -9.37 3.33 -8.80
CA GLN A 186 -9.29 3.10 -10.24
C GLN A 186 -7.85 3.07 -10.75
N GLU A 187 -7.00 4.02 -10.33
CA GLU A 187 -5.59 4.12 -10.74
C GLU A 187 -4.85 2.80 -10.50
N ILE A 188 -4.96 2.28 -9.28
CA ILE A 188 -4.31 1.02 -8.90
C ILE A 188 -4.96 -0.18 -9.59
N ALA A 189 -6.27 -0.17 -9.81
CA ALA A 189 -6.94 -1.23 -10.57
C ALA A 189 -6.42 -1.33 -12.01
N ASP A 190 -6.11 -0.20 -12.64
CA ASP A 190 -5.58 -0.16 -14.00
C ASP A 190 -4.12 -0.66 -14.03
N GLU A 191 -3.31 -0.33 -13.01
CA GLU A 191 -1.97 -0.91 -12.83
C GLU A 191 -1.99 -2.44 -12.70
N PHE A 192 -2.91 -3.01 -11.91
CA PHE A 192 -3.07 -4.46 -11.83
C PHE A 192 -3.50 -5.08 -13.16
N LYS A 193 -4.40 -4.44 -13.92
CA LYS A 193 -4.80 -4.95 -15.24
C LYS A 193 -3.61 -4.98 -16.19
N ASN A 194 -2.82 -3.91 -16.24
CA ASN A 194 -1.62 -3.82 -17.06
C ASN A 194 -0.60 -4.91 -16.69
N ALA A 195 -0.36 -5.12 -15.39
CA ALA A 195 0.56 -6.15 -14.92
C ALA A 195 0.06 -7.56 -15.28
N VAL A 196 -1.23 -7.84 -15.10
CA VAL A 196 -1.83 -9.14 -15.40
C VAL A 196 -1.86 -9.45 -16.89
N GLU A 197 -2.12 -8.45 -17.74
CA GLU A 197 -2.02 -8.57 -19.19
C GLU A 197 -0.59 -8.88 -19.64
N TYR A 198 0.40 -8.19 -19.08
CA TYR A 198 1.82 -8.42 -19.36
C TYR A 198 2.26 -9.83 -18.97
N SER A 199 1.82 -10.31 -17.81
CA SER A 199 2.09 -11.66 -17.31
C SER A 199 1.37 -12.77 -18.10
N GLY A 200 0.52 -12.42 -19.07
CA GLY A 200 -0.14 -13.37 -19.96
C GLY A 200 -1.20 -14.24 -19.29
N TRP A 201 -1.82 -13.76 -18.21
CA TRP A 201 -2.84 -14.52 -17.49
C TRP A 201 -4.11 -14.67 -18.36
N LYS A 202 -4.46 -15.91 -18.71
CA LYS A 202 -5.67 -16.20 -19.49
C LYS A 202 -6.92 -15.94 -18.66
N GLY A 203 -7.85 -15.14 -19.17
CA GLY A 203 -9.18 -14.90 -18.56
C GLY A 203 -9.41 -13.49 -18.02
N VAL A 204 -8.41 -12.60 -18.09
CA VAL A 204 -8.54 -11.20 -17.60
C VAL A 204 -8.78 -10.20 -18.75
N SER A 205 -8.80 -10.67 -20.01
CA SER A 205 -9.16 -9.88 -21.19
C SER A 205 -10.66 -9.55 -21.20
N GLY A 206 -11.04 -8.52 -20.46
CA GLY A 206 -12.30 -7.80 -20.60
C GLY A 206 -12.12 -6.60 -21.53
N ARG A 207 -12.60 -6.74 -22.78
CA ARG A 207 -12.62 -5.77 -23.89
C ARG A 207 -11.28 -5.56 -24.61
N LYS A 208 -11.10 -6.33 -25.69
CA LYS A 208 -10.35 -5.88 -26.87
C LYS A 208 -10.82 -4.45 -27.21
N ARG A 209 -9.97 -3.45 -27.03
CA ARG A 209 -10.13 -2.17 -27.75
C ARG A 209 -9.91 -2.49 -29.22
N ILE A 210 -11.01 -2.55 -29.97
CA ILE A 210 -10.98 -2.42 -31.41
C ILE A 210 -10.82 -0.93 -31.66
N CYS A 211 -9.60 -0.52 -31.98
CA CYS A 211 -9.32 0.65 -32.81
C CYS A 211 -8.31 0.20 -33.86
#